data_AF-A0A965WSC5-F1
#
_entry.id   AF-A0A965WSC5-F1
#
_cell.length_a   1.000
_cell.length_b   1.000
_cell.length_c   1.000
_cell.angle_alpha   90.00
_cell.angle_beta   90.00
_cell.angle_gamma   90.00
#
_symmetry.space_group_name_H-M   'P 1'
#
loop_
_entity.id
_entity.type
_entity.pdbx_description
1 polymer ?
#
loop_
_entity_poly.entity_id
_entity_poly.type
_entity_poly.pdbx_seq_one_letter_code
_entity_poly.pdbx_strand_id
1 'polypeptide(L)'
;MGRTLENIKKIDYSNLDKRLKSAHIVACCDVINPYCGKNGAAYVFAKQKGASAEEIKRLDAGLKHISDLVTNCDLKTMPGSGAAGGLGGGIAAFLGGELKNGFEIISSLLGLEEKIKSSDIIITGEGKTDAQTSNGKLPAGVSVLCQNHGKPCILISGCIDGDISPLYDMGITSAYATVPVIPKKLPNKTEAADALYTAALKAARDINQNHDI
;
A
#
# COMPACT_ATOMS: atom_id res chain seq x y z
N MET A 1 7.67 18.58 -16.76
CA MET A 1 7.75 17.29 -17.47
C MET A 1 6.36 16.92 -17.99
N GLY A 2 6.21 16.15 -19.06
CA GLY A 2 4.90 15.70 -19.59
C GLY A 2 4.16 16.64 -20.56
N ARG A 3 4.70 17.82 -20.87
CA ARG A 3 4.04 18.83 -21.74
C ARG A 3 3.90 18.40 -23.21
N THR A 4 4.67 17.41 -23.64
CA THR A 4 4.67 16.92 -25.03
C THR A 4 3.75 15.74 -25.26
N LEU A 5 3.09 15.22 -24.21
CA LEU A 5 2.26 14.01 -24.32
C LEU A 5 1.11 14.20 -25.32
N GLU A 6 0.50 15.37 -25.37
CA GLU A 6 -0.56 15.74 -26.34
C GLU A 6 -0.10 15.73 -27.80
N ASN A 7 1.21 15.83 -28.04
CA ASN A 7 1.79 15.88 -29.39
C ASN A 7 2.14 14.50 -29.94
N ILE A 8 2.12 13.45 -29.11
CA ILE A 8 2.48 12.10 -29.53
C ILE A 8 1.43 11.59 -30.53
N LYS A 9 1.83 11.15 -31.72
CA LYS A 9 0.88 10.67 -32.75
C LYS A 9 0.78 9.17 -32.85
N LYS A 10 1.85 8.47 -32.48
CA LYS A 10 1.97 7.02 -32.60
C LYS A 10 2.93 6.51 -31.53
N ILE A 11 2.63 5.34 -31.00
CA ILE A 11 3.52 4.54 -30.15
C ILE A 11 3.97 3.35 -31.00
N ASP A 12 5.28 3.15 -31.13
CA ASP A 12 5.86 2.03 -31.87
C ASP A 12 6.62 1.10 -30.91
N TYR A 13 6.21 -0.16 -30.88
CA TYR A 13 6.76 -1.21 -30.03
C TYR A 13 7.82 -2.06 -30.74
N SER A 14 8.09 -1.82 -32.04
CA SER A 14 8.92 -2.65 -32.90
C SER A 14 10.34 -2.89 -32.37
N ASN A 15 10.91 -1.88 -31.70
CA ASN A 15 12.27 -1.88 -31.14
C ASN A 15 12.31 -2.06 -29.62
N LEU A 16 11.20 -2.48 -29.00
CA LEU A 16 11.18 -2.79 -27.58
C LEU A 16 12.11 -3.98 -27.29
N ASP A 17 12.88 -3.90 -26.20
CA ASP A 17 13.84 -4.94 -25.83
C ASP A 17 13.13 -6.30 -25.67
N LYS A 18 13.55 -7.29 -26.46
CA LYS A 18 12.93 -8.62 -26.48
C LYS A 18 12.99 -9.32 -25.12
N ARG A 19 13.96 -8.98 -24.26
CA ARG A 19 14.09 -9.54 -22.90
C ARG A 19 12.90 -9.19 -22.01
N LEU A 20 12.21 -8.08 -22.29
CA LEU A 20 10.99 -7.69 -21.56
C LEU A 20 9.87 -8.72 -21.72
N LYS A 21 9.82 -9.44 -22.86
CA LYS A 21 8.81 -10.49 -23.07
C LYS A 21 9.00 -11.71 -22.16
N SER A 22 10.22 -11.95 -21.71
CA SER A 22 10.57 -13.05 -20.79
C SER A 22 10.70 -12.60 -19.34
N ALA A 23 10.72 -11.29 -19.09
CA ALA A 23 10.86 -10.75 -17.75
C ALA A 23 9.50 -10.70 -17.05
N HIS A 24 9.44 -11.21 -15.82
CA HIS A 24 8.30 -10.97 -14.95
C HIS A 24 8.52 -9.67 -14.18
N ILE A 25 7.82 -8.62 -14.60
CA ILE A 25 7.94 -7.29 -14.01
C ILE A 25 6.75 -7.06 -13.09
N VAL A 26 7.03 -6.87 -11.81
CA VAL A 26 6.03 -6.54 -10.80
C VAL A 26 6.42 -5.22 -10.17
N ALA A 27 5.51 -4.25 -10.18
CA ALA A 27 5.69 -2.97 -9.52
C ALA A 27 4.79 -2.85 -8.30
N CYS A 28 5.39 -2.46 -7.18
CA CYS A 28 4.67 -2.09 -5.98
C CYS A 28 3.85 -0.81 -6.21
N CYS A 29 2.53 -0.90 -6.01
CA CYS A 29 1.60 0.19 -6.24
C CYS A 29 0.51 0.20 -5.15
N ASP A 30 0.66 1.10 -4.18
CA ASP A 30 -0.27 1.22 -3.05
C ASP A 30 -1.40 2.24 -3.28
N VAL A 31 -1.51 2.76 -4.51
CA VAL A 31 -2.58 3.67 -4.91
C VAL A 31 -3.40 3.08 -6.05
N ILE A 32 -4.70 3.34 -6.06
CA ILE A 32 -5.62 2.84 -7.10
C ILE A 32 -5.99 3.90 -8.13
N ASN A 33 -5.44 5.11 -8.04
CA ASN A 33 -5.78 6.22 -8.91
C ASN A 33 -5.61 5.86 -10.40
N PRO A 34 -6.62 6.13 -11.26
CA PRO A 34 -6.55 5.85 -12.68
C PRO A 34 -5.55 6.77 -13.40
N TYR A 35 -5.29 6.48 -14.68
CA TYR A 35 -4.30 7.19 -15.48
C TYR A 35 -4.61 8.68 -15.62
N CYS A 36 -5.88 9.01 -15.90
CA CYS A 36 -6.37 10.37 -16.12
C CYS A 36 -7.78 10.57 -15.53
N GLY A 37 -8.29 11.80 -15.56
CA GLY A 37 -9.59 12.20 -15.02
C GLY A 37 -9.51 12.81 -13.62
N LYS A 38 -10.66 13.12 -13.03
CA LYS A 38 -10.73 13.86 -11.75
C LYS A 38 -9.99 13.19 -10.58
N ASN A 39 -9.95 11.86 -10.58
CA ASN A 39 -9.24 11.05 -9.58
C ASN A 39 -7.89 10.55 -10.11
N GLY A 40 -7.48 10.97 -11.31
CA GLY A 40 -6.29 10.48 -12.00
C GLY A 40 -5.00 11.20 -11.59
N ALA A 41 -3.90 10.78 -12.22
CA ALA A 41 -2.56 11.14 -11.79
C ALA A 41 -2.31 12.65 -11.67
N ALA A 42 -2.74 13.42 -12.68
CA ALA A 42 -2.52 14.87 -12.72
C ALA A 42 -3.31 15.59 -11.61
N TYR A 43 -4.62 15.34 -11.52
CA TYR A 43 -5.48 16.04 -10.57
C TYR A 43 -5.16 15.72 -9.11
N VAL A 44 -4.73 14.48 -8.82
CA VAL A 44 -4.47 14.05 -7.44
C VAL A 44 -3.05 14.42 -7.00
N PHE A 45 -2.04 14.25 -7.86
CA PHE A 45 -0.64 14.32 -7.43
C PHE A 45 0.15 15.52 -7.95
N ALA A 46 -0.30 16.24 -8.98
CA ALA A 46 0.52 17.31 -9.56
C ALA A 46 0.48 18.62 -8.73
N LYS A 47 -0.62 18.90 -8.01
CA LYS A 47 -0.72 20.11 -7.15
C LYS A 47 0.36 20.13 -6.07
N GLN A 48 0.57 19.01 -5.36
CA GLN A 48 1.63 18.88 -4.35
C GLN A 48 3.05 18.91 -4.93
N LYS A 49 3.19 18.78 -6.26
CA LYS A 49 4.46 18.92 -6.98
C LYS A 49 4.65 20.31 -7.60
N GLY A 50 3.78 21.27 -7.28
CA GLY A 50 3.88 22.67 -7.70
C GLY A 50 3.23 23.01 -9.04
N ALA A 51 2.42 22.12 -9.63
CA ALA A 51 1.74 22.41 -10.89
C ALA A 51 0.58 23.39 -10.70
N SER A 52 0.44 24.36 -11.62
CA SER A 52 -0.71 25.26 -11.67
C SER A 52 -1.99 24.52 -12.10
N ALA A 53 -3.17 25.13 -11.87
CA ALA A 53 -4.44 24.55 -12.31
C ALA A 53 -4.51 24.35 -13.84
N GLU A 54 -3.88 25.24 -14.62
CA GLU A 54 -3.78 25.10 -16.07
C GLU A 54 -2.82 23.97 -16.47
N GLU A 55 -1.68 23.85 -15.78
CA GLU A 55 -0.75 22.75 -16.00
C GLU A 55 -1.38 21.40 -15.67
N ILE A 56 -2.16 21.30 -14.60
CA ILE A 56 -2.90 20.08 -14.23
C ILE A 56 -3.85 19.66 -15.35
N LYS A 57 -4.66 20.60 -15.88
CA LYS A 57 -5.59 20.33 -16.99
C LYS A 57 -4.85 19.84 -18.22
N ARG A 58 -3.73 20.48 -18.57
CA ARG A 58 -2.91 20.09 -19.73
C ARG A 58 -2.25 18.73 -19.55
N LEU A 59 -1.72 18.45 -18.37
CA LEU A 59 -1.13 17.14 -18.05
C LEU A 59 -2.18 16.03 -18.12
N ASP A 60 -3.39 16.26 -17.59
CA ASP A 60 -4.48 15.29 -17.66
C ASP A 60 -4.93 15.03 -19.11
N ALA A 61 -5.04 16.08 -19.92
CA ALA A 61 -5.34 15.96 -21.34
C ALA A 61 -4.26 15.16 -22.09
N GLY A 62 -2.98 15.39 -21.78
CA GLY A 62 -1.87 14.62 -22.32
C GLY A 62 -1.92 13.15 -21.91
N LEU A 63 -2.19 12.84 -20.64
CA LEU A 63 -2.34 11.46 -20.16
C LEU A 63 -3.55 10.76 -20.81
N LYS A 64 -4.68 11.46 -20.94
CA LYS A 64 -5.86 10.94 -21.64
C LYS A 64 -5.53 10.61 -23.10
N HIS A 65 -4.81 11.50 -23.79
CA HIS A 65 -4.39 11.30 -25.17
C HIS A 65 -3.49 10.05 -25.32
N ILE A 66 -2.55 9.83 -24.40
CA ILE A 66 -1.75 8.59 -24.38
C ILE A 66 -2.62 7.36 -24.14
N SER A 67 -3.57 7.44 -23.20
CA SER A 67 -4.49 6.35 -22.95
C SER A 67 -5.35 5.99 -24.16
N ASP A 68 -5.64 6.94 -25.05
CA ASP A 68 -6.37 6.69 -26.30
C ASP A 68 -5.49 6.03 -27.37
N LEU A 69 -4.17 6.20 -27.31
CA LEU A 69 -3.20 5.59 -28.24
C LEU A 69 -2.74 4.18 -27.81
N VAL A 70 -2.87 3.84 -26.53
CA VAL A 70 -2.52 2.52 -25.98
C VAL A 70 -3.70 1.57 -26.20
N THR A 71 -3.50 0.52 -27.00
CA THR A 71 -4.58 -0.42 -27.38
C THR A 71 -4.46 -1.80 -26.75
N ASN A 72 -3.33 -2.12 -26.13
CA ASN A 72 -3.04 -3.43 -25.56
C ASN A 72 -3.50 -3.58 -24.09
N CYS A 73 -3.89 -2.50 -23.43
CA CYS A 73 -4.53 -2.52 -22.12
C CYS A 73 -5.38 -1.26 -21.92
N ASP A 74 -6.43 -1.36 -21.10
CA ASP A 74 -7.26 -0.20 -20.76
C ASP A 74 -6.69 0.56 -19.56
N LEU A 75 -5.91 1.60 -19.85
CA LEU A 75 -5.31 2.45 -18.82
C LEU A 75 -6.34 3.25 -18.03
N LYS A 76 -7.55 3.50 -18.57
CA LYS A 76 -8.57 4.31 -17.90
C LYS A 76 -9.21 3.59 -16.73
N THR A 77 -9.35 2.26 -16.85
CA THR A 77 -10.01 1.42 -15.86
C THR A 77 -9.03 0.65 -14.98
N MET A 78 -7.77 0.50 -15.40
CA MET A 78 -6.74 -0.17 -14.63
C MET A 78 -6.43 0.55 -13.31
N PRO A 79 -6.66 -0.09 -12.14
CA PRO A 79 -6.29 0.48 -10.85
C PRO A 79 -4.79 0.73 -10.75
N GLY A 80 -4.42 1.91 -10.24
CA GLY A 80 -3.02 2.28 -10.04
C GLY A 80 -2.27 2.68 -11.31
N SER A 81 -2.93 2.71 -12.47
CA SER A 81 -2.30 3.17 -13.71
C SER A 81 -1.79 4.61 -13.62
N GLY A 82 -2.40 5.45 -12.77
CA GLY A 82 -1.94 6.81 -12.49
C GLY A 82 -0.75 6.93 -11.55
N ALA A 83 -0.27 5.83 -10.96
CA ALA A 83 0.82 5.85 -10.00
C ALA A 83 2.08 6.51 -10.57
N ALA A 84 2.75 7.28 -9.70
CA ALA A 84 3.95 8.05 -10.03
C ALA A 84 3.81 8.94 -11.30
N GLY A 85 2.62 9.46 -11.58
CA GLY A 85 2.39 10.36 -12.72
C GLY A 85 2.13 9.64 -14.04
N GLY A 86 1.53 8.43 -14.00
CA GLY A 86 1.28 7.60 -15.17
C GLY A 86 2.37 6.58 -15.47
N LEU A 87 3.37 6.44 -14.60
CA LEU A 87 4.37 5.37 -14.74
C LEU A 87 3.73 4.00 -14.54
N GLY A 88 2.78 3.84 -13.62
CA GLY A 88 2.08 2.58 -13.42
C GLY A 88 1.44 2.06 -14.70
N GLY A 89 0.72 2.92 -15.42
CA GLY A 89 0.15 2.59 -16.73
C GLY A 89 1.23 2.35 -17.79
N GLY A 90 2.36 3.06 -17.73
CA GLY A 90 3.50 2.78 -18.61
C GLY A 90 4.13 1.41 -18.39
N ILE A 91 4.23 0.94 -17.13
CA ILE A 91 4.72 -0.39 -16.79
C ILE A 91 3.79 -1.46 -17.39
N ALA A 92 2.48 -1.30 -17.22
CA ALA A 92 1.51 -2.22 -17.78
C ALA A 92 1.51 -2.19 -19.33
N ALA A 93 1.40 -1.01 -19.92
CA ALA A 93 1.27 -0.85 -21.37
C ALA A 93 2.55 -1.18 -22.15
N PHE A 94 3.71 -0.77 -21.64
CA PHE A 94 4.96 -0.83 -22.41
C PHE A 94 5.88 -1.96 -21.95
N LEU A 95 5.81 -2.38 -20.69
CA LEU A 95 6.69 -3.43 -20.16
C LEU A 95 5.95 -4.76 -19.95
N GLY A 96 4.61 -4.78 -20.11
CA GLY A 96 3.79 -5.95 -19.78
C GLY A 96 3.83 -6.31 -18.29
N GLY A 97 4.15 -5.32 -17.44
CA GLY A 97 4.29 -5.54 -16.00
C GLY A 97 2.96 -5.47 -15.25
N GLU A 98 2.95 -6.07 -14.07
CA GLU A 98 1.79 -6.09 -13.16
C GLU A 98 1.96 -5.04 -12.05
N LEU A 99 0.87 -4.37 -11.70
CA LEU A 99 0.81 -3.51 -10.52
C LEU A 99 0.22 -4.34 -9.38
N LYS A 100 0.98 -4.52 -8.30
CA LYS A 100 0.53 -5.25 -7.11
C LYS A 100 0.71 -4.40 -5.87
N ASN A 101 -0.16 -4.65 -4.88
CA ASN A 101 -0.02 -4.01 -3.58
C ASN A 101 1.32 -4.41 -2.94
N GLY A 102 2.00 -3.46 -2.30
CA GLY A 102 3.32 -3.70 -1.72
C GLY A 102 3.33 -4.78 -0.64
N PHE A 103 2.28 -4.81 0.19
CA PHE A 103 2.13 -5.85 1.21
C PHE A 103 2.01 -7.24 0.57
N GLU A 104 1.22 -7.40 -0.50
CA GLU A 104 1.07 -8.69 -1.18
C GLU A 104 2.40 -9.20 -1.74
N ILE A 105 3.19 -8.31 -2.38
CA ILE A 105 4.52 -8.66 -2.90
C ILE A 105 5.42 -9.15 -1.77
N ILE A 106 5.55 -8.36 -0.71
CA ILE A 106 6.45 -8.67 0.41
C ILE A 106 5.98 -9.91 1.17
N SER A 107 4.67 -10.04 1.40
CA SER A 107 4.04 -11.20 2.04
C SER A 107 4.37 -12.48 1.26
N SER A 108 4.20 -12.46 -0.06
CA SER A 108 4.52 -13.59 -0.93
C SER A 108 6.01 -13.92 -0.90
N LEU A 109 6.89 -12.93 -1.04
CA LEU A 109 8.35 -13.13 -1.02
C LEU A 109 8.86 -13.71 0.30
N LEU A 110 8.23 -13.35 1.42
CA LEU A 110 8.62 -13.83 2.74
C LEU A 110 7.94 -15.16 3.13
N GLY A 111 7.03 -15.68 2.30
CA GLY A 111 6.20 -16.84 2.63
C GLY A 111 5.37 -16.59 3.90
N LEU A 112 4.88 -15.37 4.08
CA LEU A 112 4.25 -14.94 5.33
C LEU A 112 2.99 -15.75 5.64
N GLU A 113 2.17 -16.03 4.63
CA GLU A 113 0.94 -16.81 4.80
C GLU A 113 1.22 -18.21 5.37
N GLU A 114 2.24 -18.92 4.85
CA GLU A 114 2.60 -20.25 5.34
C GLU A 114 3.13 -20.21 6.78
N LYS A 115 3.90 -19.17 7.13
CA LYS A 115 4.34 -18.95 8.51
C LYS A 115 3.15 -18.71 9.43
N ILE A 116 2.16 -17.93 8.99
CA ILE A 116 0.92 -17.69 9.74
C ILE A 116 0.18 -19.00 9.98
N LYS A 117 -0.03 -19.82 8.94
CA LYS A 117 -0.68 -21.15 9.07
C LYS A 117 -0.01 -22.04 10.12
N SER A 118 1.32 -22.03 10.16
CA SER A 118 2.10 -22.86 11.08
C SER A 118 2.21 -22.32 12.51
N SER A 119 1.80 -21.09 12.77
CA SER A 119 1.96 -20.44 14.08
C SER A 119 0.68 -20.52 14.90
N ASP A 120 0.81 -20.51 16.23
CA ASP A 120 -0.34 -20.47 17.15
C ASP A 120 -0.88 -19.06 17.32
N ILE A 121 0.00 -18.07 17.42
CA ILE A 121 -0.34 -16.66 17.64
C ILE A 121 0.54 -15.78 16.74
N ILE A 122 -0.06 -14.76 16.12
CA ILE A 122 0.65 -13.77 15.30
C ILE A 122 0.72 -12.45 16.04
N ILE A 123 1.91 -11.86 16.11
CA ILE A 123 2.12 -10.51 16.64
C ILE A 123 2.57 -9.61 15.49
N THR A 124 1.85 -8.51 15.26
CA THR A 124 2.16 -7.49 14.26
C THR A 124 2.27 -6.11 14.91
N GLY A 125 2.73 -5.11 14.16
CA GLY A 125 2.92 -3.77 14.71
C GLY A 125 3.25 -2.70 13.67
N GLU A 126 3.07 -1.45 14.09
CA GLU A 126 3.50 -0.26 13.37
C GLU A 126 3.78 0.89 14.36
N GLY A 127 4.36 2.00 13.89
CA GLY A 127 4.66 3.14 14.77
C GLY A 127 3.43 3.92 15.24
N LYS A 128 2.41 4.03 14.38
CA LYS A 128 1.14 4.69 14.69
C LYS A 128 0.02 3.97 13.96
N THR A 129 -0.98 3.52 14.72
CA THR A 129 -2.22 2.98 14.19
C THR A 129 -3.29 4.05 14.22
N ASP A 130 -3.89 4.28 13.05
CA ASP A 130 -4.96 5.25 12.85
C ASP A 130 -5.96 4.74 11.81
N ALA A 131 -6.98 5.55 11.50
CA ALA A 131 -8.01 5.22 10.50
C ALA A 131 -7.45 4.94 9.08
N GLN A 132 -6.18 5.27 8.80
CA GLN A 132 -5.55 4.91 7.53
C GLN A 132 -4.94 3.52 7.53
N THR A 133 -4.71 2.91 8.70
CA THR A 133 -4.12 1.58 8.80
C THR A 133 -5.00 0.52 8.14
N SER A 134 -6.33 0.61 8.30
CA SER A 134 -7.30 -0.28 7.64
C SER A 134 -7.29 -0.17 6.11
N ASN A 135 -6.74 0.91 5.54
CA ASN A 135 -6.66 1.12 4.09
C ASN A 135 -5.43 0.44 3.45
N GLY A 136 -5.04 -0.73 3.97
CA GLY A 136 -4.01 -1.58 3.35
C GLY A 136 -2.59 -1.37 3.87
N LYS A 137 -2.40 -0.82 5.09
CA LYS A 137 -1.08 -0.89 5.75
C LYS A 137 -0.78 -2.31 6.24
N LEU A 138 0.46 -2.53 6.67
CA LEU A 138 0.97 -3.81 7.14
C LEU A 138 0.05 -4.50 8.17
N PRO A 139 -0.42 -3.86 9.27
CA PRO A 139 -1.27 -4.54 10.23
C PRO A 139 -2.59 -5.06 9.65
N ALA A 140 -3.21 -4.30 8.75
CA ALA A 140 -4.45 -4.70 8.08
C ALA A 140 -4.24 -5.89 7.13
N GLY A 141 -3.13 -5.89 6.39
CA GLY A 141 -2.78 -7.04 5.54
C GLY A 141 -2.52 -8.31 6.36
N VAL A 142 -1.79 -8.20 7.48
CA VAL A 142 -1.54 -9.32 8.39
C VAL A 142 -2.84 -9.80 9.03
N SER A 143 -3.71 -8.90 9.50
CA SER A 143 -4.96 -9.27 10.16
C SER A 143 -5.88 -10.08 9.25
N VAL A 144 -6.00 -9.68 7.97
CA VAL A 144 -6.81 -10.41 6.98
C VAL A 144 -6.25 -11.81 6.73
N LEU A 145 -4.92 -11.96 6.62
CA LEU A 145 -4.30 -13.28 6.48
C LEU A 145 -4.55 -14.15 7.71
N CYS A 146 -4.43 -13.59 8.91
CA CYS A 146 -4.73 -14.29 10.16
C CYS A 146 -6.19 -14.74 10.21
N GLN A 147 -7.13 -13.85 9.87
CA GLN A 147 -8.57 -14.15 9.83
C GLN A 147 -8.89 -15.29 8.87
N ASN A 148 -8.32 -15.26 7.65
CA ASN A 148 -8.52 -16.29 6.64
C ASN A 148 -8.06 -17.68 7.09
N HIS A 149 -7.10 -17.74 8.02
CA HIS A 149 -6.54 -18.99 8.55
C HIS A 149 -6.95 -19.27 10.00
N GLY A 150 -7.91 -18.51 10.54
CA GLY A 150 -8.40 -18.67 11.91
C GLY A 150 -7.31 -18.50 12.97
N LYS A 151 -6.31 -17.65 12.73
CA LYS A 151 -5.20 -17.41 13.64
C LYS A 151 -5.42 -16.14 14.47
N PRO A 152 -5.16 -16.15 15.79
CA PRO A 152 -5.13 -14.95 16.61
C PRO A 152 -4.09 -13.94 16.11
N CYS A 153 -4.49 -12.67 16.03
CA CYS A 153 -3.64 -11.57 15.56
C CYS A 153 -3.59 -10.45 16.60
N ILE A 154 -2.42 -10.25 17.20
CA ILE A 154 -2.18 -9.27 18.25
C ILE A 154 -1.44 -8.08 17.64
N LEU A 155 -2.03 -6.89 17.73
CA LEU A 155 -1.42 -5.65 17.28
C LEU A 155 -0.68 -4.98 18.45
N ILE A 156 0.62 -4.73 18.30
CA ILE A 156 1.38 -3.84 19.18
C ILE A 156 1.81 -2.61 18.39
N SER A 157 1.17 -1.48 18.68
CA SER A 157 1.41 -0.22 17.98
C SER A 157 2.15 0.76 18.88
N GLY A 158 3.00 1.61 18.30
CA GLY A 158 3.65 2.68 19.07
C GLY A 158 2.62 3.58 19.76
N CYS A 159 1.61 4.00 19.01
CA CYS A 159 0.44 4.70 19.55
C CYS A 159 -0.80 4.38 18.71
N ILE A 160 -1.97 4.41 19.35
CA ILE A 160 -3.27 4.24 18.69
C ILE A 160 -3.98 5.60 18.72
N ASP A 161 -4.38 6.07 17.55
CA ASP A 161 -5.02 7.37 17.35
C ASP A 161 -6.39 7.20 16.68
N GLY A 162 -7.44 7.57 17.41
CA GLY A 162 -8.82 7.45 16.94
C GLY A 162 -9.37 6.03 17.03
N ASP A 163 -10.42 5.79 16.24
CA ASP A 163 -11.16 4.53 16.21
C ASP A 163 -10.44 3.49 15.34
N ILE A 164 -10.22 2.30 15.92
CA ILE A 164 -9.62 1.14 15.26
C ILE A 164 -10.57 -0.05 15.15
N SER A 165 -11.86 0.13 15.45
CA SER A 165 -12.91 -0.89 15.29
C SER A 165 -12.84 -1.62 13.93
N PRO A 166 -12.59 -0.93 12.79
CA PRO A 166 -12.43 -1.61 11.50
C PRO A 166 -11.31 -2.66 11.46
N LEU A 167 -10.24 -2.50 12.24
CA LEU A 167 -9.15 -3.49 12.29
C LEU A 167 -9.56 -4.75 13.04
N TYR A 168 -10.43 -4.64 14.04
CA TYR A 168 -11.00 -5.81 14.72
C TYR A 168 -11.91 -6.59 13.76
N ASP A 169 -12.73 -5.90 12.95
CA ASP A 169 -13.55 -6.54 11.91
C ASP A 169 -12.69 -7.27 10.86
N MET A 170 -11.49 -6.75 10.58
CA MET A 170 -10.49 -7.34 9.68
C MET A 170 -9.63 -8.44 10.34
N GLY A 171 -9.91 -8.84 11.58
CA GLY A 171 -9.27 -9.99 12.23
C GLY A 171 -8.18 -9.67 13.26
N ILE A 172 -7.99 -8.41 13.67
CA ILE A 172 -7.22 -8.15 14.90
C ILE A 172 -8.00 -8.70 16.10
N THR A 173 -7.35 -9.52 16.91
CA THR A 173 -7.91 -10.11 18.13
C THR A 173 -7.81 -9.14 19.29
N SER A 174 -6.66 -8.50 19.46
CA SER A 174 -6.43 -7.49 20.50
C SER A 174 -5.35 -6.50 20.06
N ALA A 175 -5.43 -5.27 20.57
CA ALA A 175 -4.49 -4.19 20.26
C ALA A 175 -3.93 -3.54 21.51
N TYR A 176 -2.63 -3.26 21.48
CA TYR A 176 -1.86 -2.67 22.57
C TYR A 176 -1.07 -1.48 22.05
N ALA A 177 -1.08 -0.37 22.79
CA ALA A 177 -0.21 0.77 22.52
C ALA A 177 1.01 0.75 23.43
N THR A 178 2.20 1.08 22.90
CA THR A 178 3.42 1.20 23.73
C THR A 178 3.42 2.48 24.55
N VAL A 179 2.76 3.54 24.06
CA VAL A 179 2.49 4.76 24.83
C VAL A 179 0.99 5.10 24.83
N PRO A 180 0.44 5.65 25.92
CA PRO A 180 -0.99 5.88 26.07
C PRO A 180 -1.51 7.05 25.23
N VAL A 181 -0.63 7.96 24.82
CA VAL A 181 -0.95 9.13 24.00
C VAL A 181 0.16 9.39 23.01
N ILE A 182 -0.17 10.03 21.89
CA ILE A 182 0.81 10.44 20.89
C ILE A 182 1.84 11.35 21.58
N PRO A 183 3.14 10.98 21.58
CA PRO A 183 4.12 11.71 22.34
C PRO A 183 4.47 13.03 21.63
N LYS A 184 4.56 14.13 22.38
CA LYS A 184 4.98 15.44 21.84
C LYS A 184 6.41 15.44 21.31
N LYS A 185 7.25 14.53 21.83
CA LYS A 185 8.63 14.30 21.43
C LYS A 185 8.79 12.81 21.16
N LEU A 186 9.38 12.46 20.02
CA LEU A 186 9.66 11.07 19.70
C LEU A 186 10.61 10.47 20.76
N PRO A 187 10.31 9.26 21.28
CA PRO A 187 11.20 8.58 22.20
C PRO A 187 12.52 8.26 21.52
N ASN A 188 13.60 8.22 22.29
CA ASN A 188 14.84 7.65 21.82
C ASN A 188 14.72 6.11 21.66
N LYS A 189 15.73 5.47 21.06
CA LYS A 189 15.69 4.02 20.77
C LYS A 189 15.48 3.16 22.02
N THR A 190 16.10 3.53 23.14
CA THR A 190 16.01 2.79 24.41
C THR A 190 14.62 2.94 25.01
N GLU A 191 14.11 4.16 25.09
CA GLU A 191 12.74 4.44 25.57
C GLU A 191 11.68 3.69 24.74
N ALA A 192 11.85 3.66 23.41
CA ALA A 192 10.95 2.93 22.53
C ALA A 192 11.01 1.41 22.74
N ALA A 193 12.21 0.85 22.96
CA ALA A 193 12.40 -0.56 23.22
C ALA A 193 11.79 -0.99 24.56
N ASP A 194 11.98 -0.20 25.63
CA ASP A 194 11.42 -0.47 26.96
C ASP A 194 9.88 -0.41 26.94
N ALA A 195 9.32 0.57 26.22
CA ALA A 195 7.88 0.70 26.02
C ALA A 195 7.30 -0.50 25.23
N LEU A 196 7.99 -0.92 24.17
CA LEU A 196 7.60 -2.10 23.39
C LEU A 196 7.64 -3.38 24.24
N TYR A 197 8.70 -3.56 25.03
CA TYR A 197 8.83 -4.69 25.95
C TYR A 197 7.68 -4.73 26.97
N THR A 198 7.36 -3.58 27.55
CA THR A 198 6.25 -3.46 28.52
C THR A 198 4.90 -3.79 27.89
N ALA A 199 4.63 -3.30 26.68
CA ALA A 199 3.40 -3.62 25.95
C ALA A 199 3.32 -5.11 25.59
N ALA A 200 4.43 -5.71 25.13
CA ALA A 200 4.49 -7.14 24.83
C ALA A 200 4.27 -8.01 26.07
N LEU A 201 4.84 -7.64 27.23
CA LEU A 201 4.57 -8.32 28.49
C LEU A 201 3.11 -8.24 28.90
N LYS A 202 2.46 -7.10 28.69
CA LYS A 202 1.03 -6.94 28.95
C LYS A 202 0.21 -7.87 28.04
N ALA A 203 0.48 -7.85 26.73
CA ALA A 203 -0.18 -8.73 25.77
C ALA A 203 -0.02 -10.21 26.15
N ALA A 204 1.19 -10.65 26.49
CA ALA A 204 1.46 -12.03 26.89
C ALA A 204 0.71 -12.44 28.18
N ARG A 205 0.56 -11.52 29.14
CA ARG A 205 -0.22 -11.78 30.36
C ARG A 205 -1.70 -11.95 30.06
N ASP A 206 -2.26 -11.07 29.22
CA ASP A 206 -3.68 -11.12 28.85
C ASP A 206 -3.98 -12.40 28.06
N ILE A 207 -3.08 -12.82 27.17
CA ILE A 207 -3.17 -14.10 26.44
C ILE A 207 -3.15 -15.29 27.41
N ASN A 208 -2.24 -15.30 28.38
CA ASN A 208 -2.17 -16.39 29.37
C ASN A 208 -3.40 -16.45 30.30
N GLN A 209 -4.10 -15.33 30.52
CA GLN A 209 -5.29 -15.28 31.37
C GLN A 209 -6.57 -15.62 30.62
N ASN A 210 -6.62 -15.35 29.32
CA ASN A 210 -7.75 -15.66 28.46
C ASN A 210 -7.43 -16.92 27.63
N HIS A 211 -7.85 -18.08 28.14
CA HIS A 211 -7.76 -19.37 27.43
C HIS A 211 -8.60 -19.46 26.14
N ASP A 212 -9.32 -18.38 25.79
CA ASP A 212 -10.18 -18.27 24.60
C ASP A 212 -9.50 -17.58 23.40
N ILE A 213 -8.17 -17.36 23.45
CA ILE A 213 -7.34 -16.88 22.33
C ILE A 213 -6.58 -18.05 21.71
#